data_AF-A0A0P0CFU1-F1
#
_entry.id   AF-A0A0P0CFU1-F1
#
_cell.length_a   1.000
_cell.length_b   1.000
_cell.length_c   1.000
_cell.angle_alpha   90.00
_cell.angle_beta   90.00
_cell.angle_gamma   90.00
#
_symmetry.space_group_name_H-M   'P 1'
#
loop_
_entity.id
_entity.type
_entity.pdbx_description
1 polymer ?
#
loop_
_entity_poly.entity_id
_entity_poly.type
_entity_poly.pdbx_seq_one_letter_code
_entity_poly.pdbx_strand_id
1 'polypeptide(L)'
;MAVNTVRPQVNRPKANTLREVPQVVKPRPARPPRHKGTSLFELLDRYTKVDWFFAEGLPVRYLPKVLFLMGVTLFYIGNTHYADRTLRRIDKTKVETEDLRADYTTLKSEYMEASKQSEVARNVAPLGLMESSTPPIQVVLKKDEY
;
A
#
# COMPACT_ATOMS: atom_id res chain seq x y z
N MET A 1 19.91 6.13 41.28
CA MET A 1 20.29 5.01 42.17
C MET A 1 19.93 3.72 41.46
N ALA A 2 20.90 2.83 41.26
CA ALA A 2 20.81 1.67 40.38
C ALA A 2 19.97 0.52 40.99
N VAL A 3 19.18 -0.15 40.15
CA VAL A 3 18.40 -1.35 40.50
C VAL A 3 19.36 -2.54 40.60
N ASN A 4 19.50 -3.07 41.81
CA ASN A 4 20.28 -4.25 42.11
C ASN A 4 19.42 -5.50 41.89
N THR A 5 19.62 -6.21 40.79
CA THR A 5 19.01 -7.53 40.57
C THR A 5 19.95 -8.62 41.09
N VAL A 6 19.73 -9.05 42.32
CA VAL A 6 20.42 -10.19 42.93
C VAL A 6 20.01 -11.47 42.19
N ARG A 7 20.96 -12.15 41.54
CA ARG A 7 20.74 -13.49 40.94
C ARG A 7 20.86 -14.58 42.02
N PRO A 8 20.06 -15.65 41.97
CA PRO A 8 20.16 -16.72 42.95
C PRO A 8 21.42 -17.57 42.69
N GLN A 9 22.17 -17.85 43.76
CA GLN A 9 23.34 -18.73 43.75
C GLN A 9 22.89 -20.18 43.62
N VAL A 10 23.27 -20.85 42.53
CA VAL A 10 23.05 -22.28 42.30
C VAL A 10 24.17 -23.06 42.99
N ASN A 11 23.79 -23.82 44.01
CA ASN A 11 24.66 -24.67 44.81
C ASN A 11 25.24 -25.81 43.95
N ARG A 12 26.56 -25.85 43.75
CA ARG A 12 27.25 -26.91 43.01
C ARG A 12 27.98 -27.84 43.98
N PRO A 13 27.78 -29.18 43.94
CA PRO A 13 28.51 -30.09 44.79
C PRO A 13 30.02 -30.05 44.47
N LYS A 14 30.82 -29.97 45.53
CA LYS A 14 32.29 -29.95 45.47
C LYS A 14 32.81 -31.33 45.10
N ALA A 15 33.10 -31.55 43.82
CA ALA A 15 34.03 -32.57 43.38
C ALA A 15 34.56 -32.20 42.00
N ASN A 16 35.81 -31.71 41.94
CA ASN A 16 36.69 -31.91 40.79
C ASN A 16 38.12 -31.46 41.11
N THR A 17 38.94 -32.42 41.50
CA THR A 17 40.40 -32.37 41.38
C THR A 17 40.78 -32.48 39.91
N LEU A 18 40.80 -31.37 39.19
CA LEU A 18 41.62 -31.23 37.99
C LEU A 18 42.23 -29.83 37.99
N ARG A 19 43.54 -29.79 38.14
CA ARG A 19 44.39 -28.61 38.07
C ARG A 19 44.18 -27.93 36.71
N GLU A 20 43.65 -26.71 36.70
CA GLU A 20 43.58 -25.90 35.49
C GLU A 20 45.00 -25.63 35.00
N VAL A 21 45.37 -26.25 33.88
CA VAL A 21 46.57 -25.88 33.13
C VAL A 21 46.30 -24.48 32.57
N PRO A 22 47.21 -23.50 32.73
CA PRO A 22 46.97 -22.14 32.26
C PRO A 22 46.72 -22.16 30.74
N GLN A 23 45.48 -21.87 30.33
CA GLN A 23 45.17 -21.66 28.93
C GLN A 23 45.86 -20.37 28.49
N VAL A 24 46.82 -20.51 27.58
CA VAL A 24 47.44 -19.40 26.86
C VAL A 24 46.34 -18.56 26.23
N VAL A 25 46.21 -17.31 26.68
CA VAL A 25 45.28 -16.32 26.12
C VAL A 25 45.65 -16.11 24.66
N LYS A 26 44.92 -16.76 23.74
CA LYS A 26 45.05 -16.50 22.30
C LYS A 26 44.67 -15.03 22.08
N PRO A 27 45.53 -14.19 21.47
CA PRO A 27 45.16 -12.82 21.14
C PRO A 27 43.94 -12.85 20.21
N ARG A 28 42.95 -12.01 20.52
CA ARG A 28 41.69 -11.91 19.76
C ARG A 28 42.04 -11.63 18.29
N PRO A 29 41.58 -12.42 17.32
CA PRO A 29 41.93 -12.19 15.92
C PRO A 29 41.42 -10.81 15.50
N ALA A 30 42.29 -10.03 14.84
CA ALA A 30 41.94 -8.76 14.22
C ALA A 30 40.78 -9.00 13.23
N ARG A 31 39.77 -8.12 13.27
CA ARG A 31 38.57 -8.22 12.41
C ARG A 31 39.03 -8.19 10.94
N PRO A 32 38.51 -9.07 10.06
CA PRO A 32 38.91 -9.09 8.65
C PRO A 32 38.52 -7.76 7.95
N PRO A 33 39.32 -7.31 6.95
CA PRO A 33 39.03 -6.10 6.22
C PRO A 33 37.69 -6.25 5.48
N ARG A 34 36.82 -5.25 5.60
CA ARG A 34 35.51 -5.22 4.92
C ARG A 34 35.74 -5.22 3.40
N HIS A 35 35.38 -6.32 2.73
CA HIS A 35 35.29 -6.34 1.28
C HIS A 35 34.23 -5.33 0.83
N LYS A 36 34.66 -4.29 0.12
CA LYS A 36 33.76 -3.39 -0.60
C LYS A 36 33.22 -4.19 -1.79
N GLY A 37 32.03 -4.75 -1.63
CA GLY A 37 31.36 -5.49 -2.69
C GLY A 37 30.76 -4.53 -3.73
N THR A 38 30.80 -4.97 -4.99
CA THR A 38 30.15 -4.47 -6.21
C THR A 38 29.04 -3.46 -5.98
N SER A 39 29.41 -2.25 -5.60
CA SER A 39 28.49 -1.15 -5.38
C SER A 39 28.21 -0.56 -6.75
N LEU A 40 26.97 -0.21 -7.08
CA LEU A 40 26.60 0.33 -8.40
C LEU A 40 27.50 1.49 -8.87
N PHE A 41 28.11 2.20 -7.92
CA PHE A 41 29.16 3.19 -8.15
C PHE A 41 30.45 2.64 -8.77
N GLU A 42 30.92 1.46 -8.36
CA GLU A 42 32.14 0.83 -8.87
C GLU A 42 31.96 0.33 -10.32
N LEU A 43 30.75 -0.13 -10.67
CA LEU A 43 30.41 -0.49 -12.05
C LEU A 43 30.29 0.75 -12.94
N LEU A 44 29.71 1.82 -12.42
CA LEU A 44 29.62 3.09 -13.12
C LEU A 44 31.02 3.67 -13.37
N ASP A 45 31.87 3.70 -12.34
CA ASP A 45 33.23 4.22 -12.41
C ASP A 45 34.10 3.44 -13.43
N ARG A 46 33.98 2.10 -13.44
CA ARG A 46 34.65 1.26 -14.44
C ARG A 46 34.22 1.60 -15.89
N TYR A 47 32.96 1.94 -16.11
CA TYR A 47 32.44 2.22 -17.44
C TYR A 47 32.72 3.67 -17.89
N THR A 48 32.59 4.64 -16.98
CA THR A 48 32.68 6.06 -17.31
C THR A 48 34.08 6.65 -17.11
N LYS A 49 35.04 5.91 -16.55
CA LYS A 49 36.41 6.36 -16.25
C LYS A 49 36.43 7.78 -15.67
N VAL A 50 35.51 8.03 -14.74
CA VAL A 50 35.26 9.39 -14.23
C VAL A 50 36.51 9.95 -13.54
N ASP A 51 37.28 9.11 -12.87
CA ASP A 51 38.53 9.48 -12.19
C ASP A 51 39.53 10.24 -13.09
N TRP A 52 39.71 9.84 -14.35
CA TRP A 52 40.63 10.53 -15.27
C TRP A 52 40.12 11.92 -15.68
N PHE A 53 38.81 12.04 -15.93
CA PHE A 53 38.16 13.31 -16.29
C PHE A 53 38.08 14.32 -15.13
N PHE A 54 38.02 13.85 -13.89
CA PHE A 54 38.06 14.72 -12.70
C PHE A 54 39.50 15.08 -12.29
N ALA A 55 40.49 14.22 -12.57
CA ALA A 55 41.91 14.46 -12.24
C ALA A 55 42.56 15.58 -13.07
N GLU A 56 42.19 15.73 -14.34
CA GLU A 56 42.70 16.79 -15.23
C GLU A 56 41.95 18.13 -15.11
N GLY A 57 40.95 18.18 -14.21
CA GLY A 57 40.13 19.37 -13.96
C GLY A 57 38.90 19.43 -14.86
N LEU A 58 37.72 19.61 -14.25
CA LEU A 58 36.45 19.69 -14.97
C LEU A 58 36.43 20.89 -15.93
N PRO A 59 36.25 20.69 -17.25
CA PRO A 59 36.08 21.81 -18.16
C PRO A 59 34.74 22.49 -17.86
N VAL A 60 34.78 23.73 -17.38
CA VAL A 60 33.61 24.53 -16.95
C VAL A 60 32.53 24.63 -18.04
N ARG A 61 32.92 24.44 -19.31
CA ARG A 61 32.02 24.41 -20.48
C ARG A 61 30.98 23.29 -20.45
N TYR A 62 31.26 22.14 -19.82
CA TYR A 62 30.32 21.00 -19.76
C TYR A 62 29.45 20.99 -18.51
N LEU A 63 29.84 21.75 -17.49
CA LEU A 63 29.13 21.87 -16.22
C LEU A 63 27.62 22.21 -16.38
N PRO A 64 27.20 23.20 -17.19
CA PRO A 64 25.78 23.49 -17.37
C PRO A 64 25.01 22.36 -18.07
N LYS A 65 25.66 21.57 -18.94
CA LYS A 65 25.01 20.45 -19.64
C LYS A 65 24.74 19.27 -18.70
N VAL A 66 25.70 18.99 -17.80
CA VAL A 66 25.55 17.93 -16.79
C VAL A 66 24.48 18.32 -15.76
N LEU A 67 24.46 19.58 -15.32
CA LEU A 67 23.41 20.08 -14.42
C LEU A 67 22.01 19.99 -15.06
N PHE A 68 21.89 20.29 -16.36
CA PHE A 68 20.64 20.12 -17.08
C PHE A 68 20.18 18.64 -17.08
N LEU A 69 21.06 17.70 -17.42
CA LEU A 69 20.77 16.26 -17.38
C LEU A 69 20.39 15.78 -15.98
N MET A 70 21.10 16.26 -14.95
CA MET A 70 20.76 15.97 -13.56
C MET A 70 19.35 16.48 -13.22
N GLY A 71 19.01 17.70 -13.63
CA GLY A 71 17.68 18.28 -13.44
C GLY A 71 16.57 17.46 -14.11
N VAL A 72 16.78 17.03 -15.36
CA VAL A 72 15.83 16.14 -16.07
C VAL A 72 15.70 14.80 -15.36
N THR A 73 16.80 14.23 -14.86
CA THR A 73 16.79 12.95 -14.14
C THR A 73 16.01 13.06 -12.84
N LEU A 74 16.23 14.11 -12.05
CA LEU A 74 15.48 14.38 -10.82
C LEU A 74 13.99 14.60 -11.11
N PHE A 75 13.69 15.36 -12.16
CA PHE A 75 12.30 15.57 -12.60
C PHE A 75 11.63 14.25 -12.98
N TYR A 76 12.32 13.36 -13.69
CA TYR A 76 11.81 12.05 -14.07
C TYR A 76 11.50 11.17 -12.85
N ILE A 77 12.43 11.09 -11.89
CA ILE A 77 12.22 10.33 -10.65
C ILE A 77 11.04 10.91 -9.85
N GLY A 78 10.96 12.24 -9.75
CA GLY A 78 9.86 12.92 -9.09
C GLY A 78 8.50 12.65 -9.73
N ASN A 79 8.43 12.68 -11.06
CA ASN A 79 7.22 12.40 -11.82
C ASN A 79 6.78 10.94 -11.64
N THR A 80 7.73 9.99 -11.69
CA THR A 80 7.45 8.57 -11.46
C THR A 80 6.82 8.33 -10.08
N HIS A 81 7.36 8.94 -9.02
CA HIS A 81 6.78 8.81 -7.67
C HIS A 81 5.38 9.41 -7.55
N TYR A 82 5.08 10.47 -8.30
CA TYR A 82 3.75 11.05 -8.37
C TYR A 82 2.77 10.12 -9.13
N ALA A 83 3.22 9.51 -10.22
CA ALA A 83 2.45 8.54 -10.99
C ALA A 83 2.06 7.34 -10.12
N ASP A 84 2.99 6.76 -9.35
CA ASP A 84 2.70 5.63 -8.46
C ASP A 84 1.62 5.95 -7.41
N ARG A 85 1.69 7.15 -6.82
CA ARG A 85 0.68 7.61 -5.86
C ARG A 85 -0.69 7.78 -6.51
N THR A 86 -0.71 8.27 -7.74
CA THR A 86 -1.93 8.50 -8.51
C THR A 86 -2.55 7.18 -8.93
N LEU A 87 -1.74 6.23 -9.40
CA LEU A 87 -2.17 4.88 -9.77
C LEU A 87 -2.86 4.19 -8.59
N ARG A 88 -2.24 4.20 -7.41
CA ARG A 88 -2.84 3.63 -6.19
C ARG A 88 -4.15 4.30 -5.78
N ARG A 89 -4.33 5.59 -6.05
CA ARG A 89 -5.60 6.28 -5.79
C ARG A 89 -6.67 5.85 -6.78
N ILE A 90 -6.32 5.77 -8.07
CA ILE A 90 -7.23 5.29 -9.12
C ILE A 90 -7.72 3.88 -8.79
N ASP A 91 -6.83 2.97 -8.40
CA ASP A 91 -7.20 1.60 -8.07
C ASP A 91 -8.18 1.55 -6.89
N LYS A 92 -7.94 2.33 -5.83
CA LYS A 92 -8.86 2.42 -4.68
C LYS A 92 -10.23 2.96 -5.08
N THR A 93 -10.25 4.09 -5.78
CA THR A 93 -11.52 4.70 -6.22
C THR A 93 -12.28 3.77 -7.16
N LYS A 94 -11.58 3.01 -8.01
CA LYS A 94 -12.22 2.02 -8.87
C LYS A 94 -12.93 0.94 -8.06
N VAL A 95 -12.26 0.36 -7.06
CA VAL A 95 -12.86 -0.64 -6.17
C VAL A 95 -14.08 -0.05 -5.45
N GLU A 96 -13.96 1.15 -4.87
CA GLU A 96 -15.08 1.83 -4.20
C GLU A 96 -16.29 2.04 -5.14
N THR A 97 -16.05 2.39 -6.41
CA THR A 97 -17.14 2.55 -7.39
C THR A 97 -17.76 1.22 -7.82
N GLU A 98 -16.99 0.14 -7.88
CA GLU A 98 -17.48 -1.20 -8.19
C GLU A 98 -18.34 -1.75 -7.04
N ASP A 99 -17.89 -1.57 -5.80
CA ASP A 99 -18.65 -1.93 -4.59
C ASP A 99 -19.97 -1.16 -4.53
N LEU A 100 -19.93 0.16 -4.70
CA LEU A 100 -21.14 0.99 -4.66
C LEU A 100 -22.13 0.61 -5.79
N ARG A 101 -21.62 0.22 -6.95
CA ARG A 101 -22.45 -0.27 -8.06
C ARG A 101 -23.13 -1.60 -7.72
N ALA A 102 -22.44 -2.51 -7.04
CA ALA A 102 -23.00 -3.78 -6.59
C ALA A 102 -24.11 -3.54 -5.56
N ASP A 103 -23.89 -2.65 -4.59
CA ASP A 103 -24.88 -2.28 -3.58
C ASP A 103 -26.13 -1.66 -4.21
N TYR A 104 -25.95 -0.70 -5.11
CA TYR A 104 -27.07 -0.09 -5.83
C TYR A 104 -27.88 -1.12 -6.60
N THR A 105 -27.22 -2.06 -7.27
CA THR A 105 -27.90 -3.08 -8.09
C THR A 105 -28.72 -4.02 -7.20
N THR A 106 -28.17 -4.41 -6.05
CA THR A 106 -28.85 -5.24 -5.05
C THR A 106 -30.05 -4.50 -4.47
N LEU A 107 -29.86 -3.28 -3.97
CA LEU A 107 -30.92 -2.47 -3.38
C LEU A 107 -32.04 -2.17 -4.38
N LYS A 108 -31.69 -1.87 -5.64
CA LYS A 108 -32.67 -1.69 -6.71
C LYS A 108 -33.49 -2.94 -6.93
N SER A 109 -32.87 -4.12 -6.91
CA SER A 109 -33.57 -5.39 -7.12
C SER A 109 -34.55 -5.67 -5.97
N GLU A 110 -34.14 -5.44 -4.73
CA GLU A 110 -35.00 -5.55 -3.55
C GLU A 110 -36.17 -4.54 -3.60
N TYR A 111 -35.90 -3.29 -3.98
CA TYR A 111 -36.95 -2.28 -4.16
C TYR A 111 -37.94 -2.68 -5.25
N MET A 112 -37.45 -3.19 -6.39
CA MET A 112 -38.31 -3.67 -7.47
C MET A 112 -39.15 -4.88 -7.04
N GLU A 113 -38.63 -5.74 -6.18
CA GLU A 113 -39.38 -6.85 -5.60
C GLU A 113 -40.45 -6.38 -4.63
N ALA A 114 -40.10 -5.50 -3.69
CA ALA A 114 -41.03 -4.92 -2.73
C ALA A 114 -42.14 -4.08 -3.40
N SER A 115 -41.86 -3.47 -4.55
CA SER A 115 -42.83 -2.69 -5.33
C SER A 115 -43.69 -3.52 -6.28
N LYS A 116 -43.47 -4.84 -6.39
CA LYS A 116 -44.38 -5.73 -7.14
C LYS A 116 -45.78 -5.67 -6.54
N GLN A 117 -46.79 -5.56 -7.39
CA GLN A 117 -48.19 -5.50 -6.98
C GLN A 117 -48.60 -6.68 -6.08
N SER A 118 -48.09 -7.87 -6.35
CA SER A 118 -48.33 -9.07 -5.53
C SER A 118 -47.73 -8.99 -4.12
N GLU A 119 -46.51 -8.45 -3.99
CA GLU A 119 -45.85 -8.28 -2.69
C GLU A 119 -46.53 -7.15 -1.89
N VAL A 120 -46.87 -6.04 -2.55
CA VAL A 120 -47.63 -4.95 -1.93
C VAL A 120 -48.99 -5.45 -1.45
N ALA A 121 -49.75 -6.16 -2.29
CA ALA A 121 -51.05 -6.74 -1.95
C ALA A 121 -50.96 -7.69 -0.75
N ARG A 122 -49.92 -8.54 -0.71
CA ARG A 122 -49.66 -9.45 0.41
C ARG A 122 -49.34 -8.69 1.71
N ASN A 123 -48.56 -7.62 1.63
CA ASN A 123 -48.19 -6.79 2.79
C ASN A 123 -49.37 -5.98 3.33
N VAL A 124 -50.32 -5.57 2.48
CA VAL A 124 -51.53 -4.83 2.90
C VAL A 124 -52.75 -5.71 3.18
N ALA A 125 -52.69 -7.01 2.91
CA ALA A 125 -53.72 -7.98 3.26
C ALA A 125 -54.16 -7.94 4.74
N PRO A 126 -53.27 -7.83 5.76
CA PRO A 126 -53.69 -7.68 7.15
C PRO A 126 -54.44 -6.36 7.45
N LEU A 127 -54.32 -5.35 6.58
CA LEU A 127 -55.08 -4.10 6.66
C LEU A 127 -56.46 -4.22 5.98
N GLY A 128 -56.81 -5.38 5.40
CA GLY A 128 -58.08 -5.62 4.73
C GLY A 128 -58.21 -5.00 3.34
N LEU A 129 -57.11 -4.51 2.77
CA LEU A 129 -57.08 -3.90 1.43
C LEU A 129 -56.95 -4.98 0.36
N MET A 130 -57.74 -4.87 -0.72
CA MET A 130 -57.76 -5.84 -1.83
C MET A 130 -57.31 -5.19 -3.14
N GLU A 131 -56.68 -5.99 -4.00
CA GLU A 131 -56.19 -5.53 -5.29
C GLU A 131 -57.34 -5.24 -6.27
N SER A 132 -57.31 -4.07 -6.92
CA SER A 132 -58.32 -3.67 -7.90
C SER A 132 -58.08 -4.42 -9.22
N SER A 133 -58.81 -5.51 -9.44
CA SER A 133 -58.75 -6.29 -10.70
C SER A 133 -59.47 -5.63 -11.87
N THR A 134 -60.29 -4.61 -11.63
CA THR A 134 -61.01 -3.88 -12.68
C THR A 134 -60.26 -2.61 -13.07
N PRO A 135 -60.04 -2.35 -14.37
CA PRO A 135 -59.42 -1.10 -14.82
C PRO A 135 -60.32 0.10 -14.46
N PRO A 136 -59.72 1.26 -14.09
CA PRO A 136 -60.48 2.45 -13.75
C PRO A 136 -61.23 2.98 -14.97
N ILE A 137 -62.49 3.37 -14.76
CA ILE A 137 -63.34 3.91 -15.82
C ILE A 137 -62.89 5.34 -16.12
N GLN A 138 -62.46 5.61 -17.35
CA GLN A 138 -62.14 6.97 -17.77
C GLN A 138 -63.45 7.76 -17.93
N VAL A 139 -63.67 8.74 -17.06
CA VAL A 139 -64.83 9.63 -17.14
C VAL A 139 -64.58 10.63 -18.27
N VAL A 140 -65.14 10.35 -19.45
CA VAL A 140 -65.11 11.29 -20.57
C VAL A 140 -66.23 12.32 -20.35
N LEU A 141 -65.85 13.56 -20.03
CA LEU A 141 -66.79 14.68 -20.02
C LEU A 141 -67.25 14.92 -21.46
N LYS A 142 -68.48 14.53 -21.79
CA LYS A 142 -69.14 15.06 -22.98
C LYS A 142 -69.29 16.57 -22.74
N LYS A 143 -68.61 17.38 -23.54
CA LYS A 143 -68.95 18.80 -23.64
C LYS A 143 -70.37 18.85 -24.18
N ASP A 144 -71.31 19.26 -23.34
CA ASP A 144 -72.67 19.56 -23.76
C ASP A 144 -72.58 20.66 -24.82
N GLU A 145 -72.95 20.33 -26.06
CA GLU A 145 -73.34 21.32 -27.05
C GLU A 145 -74.76 21.75 -26.69
N TYR A 146 -74.91 22.80 -25.87
CA TYR A 146 -76.00 23.78 -25.92
C TYR A 146 -75.60 25.06 -25.17
#